data_AF-A0A4D4N7X2-F1
#
_entry.id   AF-A0A4D4N7X2-F1
#
_cell.length_a   1.000
_cell.length_b   1.000
_cell.length_c   1.000
_cell.angle_alpha   90.00
_cell.angle_beta   90.00
_cell.angle_gamma   90.00
#
_symmetry.space_group_name_H-M   'P 1'
#
loop_
_entity.id
_entity.type
_entity.pdbx_description
1 polymer ?
#
loop_
_entity_poly.entity_id
_entity_poly.type
_entity_poly.pdbx_seq_one_letter_code
_entity_poly.pdbx_strand_id
1 'polypeptide(L)'
;MVIADELQDAIAANKTILAPLSEELDAGRLPRDLTDTLATFIPWTRVLEEARTNVDGALVDLPAWALAHRSELVLKPGSGFCGRGVTVGSEVDDTTWSKALDAALEASEAWIVQRLVVSHPTRSAIVRDSQLLSEESYVDYGYFAVDGSVPAVIRKNAPFGSKTRRVKLASVGPVFLV
;
A
#
# COMPACT_ATOMS: atom_id res chain seq x y z
N MET A 1 9.24 -4.67 -20.69
CA MET A 1 10.22 -5.08 -19.66
C MET A 1 9.43 -5.75 -18.55
N VAL A 2 9.53 -7.07 -18.40
CA VAL A 2 8.92 -7.78 -17.27
C VAL A 2 9.88 -7.65 -16.10
N ILE A 3 9.48 -6.97 -15.03
CA ILE A 3 10.22 -7.01 -13.77
C ILE A 3 9.87 -8.36 -13.14
N ALA A 4 10.72 -9.36 -13.38
CA ALA A 4 10.70 -10.59 -12.62
C ALA A 4 11.53 -10.35 -11.36
N ASP A 5 10.90 -10.32 -10.19
CA ASP A 5 11.64 -10.35 -8.93
C ASP A 5 12.39 -11.67 -8.89
N GLU A 6 13.72 -11.61 -8.81
CA GLU A 6 14.53 -12.79 -8.60
C GLU A 6 14.18 -13.26 -7.18
N LEU A 7 13.49 -14.41 -7.07
CA LEU A 7 12.85 -14.93 -5.85
C LEU A 7 13.78 -15.02 -4.61
N GLN A 8 15.09 -14.79 -4.78
CA GLN A 8 16.09 -14.74 -3.73
C GLN A 8 16.11 -13.40 -2.98
N ASP A 9 15.93 -12.27 -3.67
CA ASP A 9 16.06 -10.95 -3.07
C ASP A 9 14.72 -10.42 -2.52
N ALA A 10 13.60 -10.97 -3.00
CA ALA A 10 12.24 -10.65 -2.57
C ALA A 10 11.97 -9.13 -2.54
N ILE A 11 12.58 -8.39 -3.46
CA ILE A 11 12.57 -6.92 -3.46
C ILE A 11 11.13 -6.42 -3.64
N ALA A 12 10.33 -7.12 -4.44
CA ALA A 12 8.92 -6.78 -4.65
C ALA A 12 8.05 -7.06 -3.40
N ALA A 13 8.51 -7.90 -2.48
CA ALA A 13 7.82 -8.14 -1.21
C ALA A 13 8.15 -7.09 -0.15
N ASN A 14 9.22 -6.32 -0.33
CA ASN A 14 9.60 -5.23 0.57
C ASN A 14 8.92 -3.92 0.14
N LYS A 15 8.18 -3.29 1.05
CA LYS A 15 7.45 -2.04 0.75
C LYS A 15 8.37 -0.87 0.45
N THR A 16 9.66 -0.95 0.79
CA THR A 16 10.64 0.09 0.43
C THR A 16 10.78 0.27 -1.08
N ILE A 17 10.46 -0.73 -1.90
CA ILE A 17 10.49 -0.61 -3.37
C ILE A 17 9.55 0.48 -3.90
N LEU A 18 8.51 0.85 -3.15
CA LEU A 18 7.57 1.91 -3.53
C LEU A 18 8.19 3.31 -3.43
N ALA A 19 9.19 3.50 -2.57
CA ALA A 19 9.86 4.79 -2.40
C ALA A 19 10.61 5.25 -3.66
N PRO A 20 11.54 4.47 -4.26
CA PRO A 20 12.22 4.90 -5.48
C PRO A 20 11.24 5.07 -6.66
N LEU A 21 10.21 4.22 -6.79
CA LEU A 21 9.19 4.39 -7.83
C LEU A 21 8.42 5.70 -7.67
N SER A 22 8.07 6.07 -6.43
CA SER A 22 7.42 7.34 -6.13
C SER A 22 8.36 8.53 -6.36
N GLU A 23 9.66 8.40 -6.09
CA GLU A 23 10.66 9.44 -6.34
C GLU A 23 10.89 9.66 -7.84
N GLU A 24 10.90 8.60 -8.66
CA GLU A 24 10.98 8.70 -10.11
C GLU A 24 9.74 9.37 -10.71
N LEU A 25 8.55 9.12 -10.14
CA LEU A 25 7.31 9.82 -10.50
C LEU A 25 7.40 11.31 -10.21
N ASP A 26 7.80 11.69 -9.00
CA ASP A 26 7.94 13.10 -8.61
C ASP A 26 9.02 13.83 -9.43
N ALA A 27 10.09 13.11 -9.80
CA ALA A 27 11.16 13.66 -10.61
C ALA A 27 10.83 13.76 -12.11
N GLY A 28 9.74 13.14 -12.57
CA GLY A 28 9.33 13.13 -13.98
C GLY A 28 10.35 12.45 -14.91
N ARG A 29 11.10 11.47 -14.40
CA ARG A 29 12.18 10.78 -15.14
C ARG A 29 11.70 9.56 -15.93
N LEU A 30 10.48 9.08 -15.67
CA LEU A 30 9.91 7.92 -16.33
C LEU A 30 9.28 8.27 -17.69
N PRO A 31 9.23 7.33 -18.64
CA PRO A 31 8.40 7.44 -19.83
C PRO A 31 6.94 7.80 -19.49
N ARG A 32 6.26 8.52 -20.40
CA ARG A 32 4.90 9.04 -20.14
C ARG A 32 3.88 7.93 -19.87
N ASP A 33 3.88 6.88 -20.67
CA ASP A 33 3.01 5.71 -20.53
C ASP A 33 3.18 5.01 -19.17
N LEU A 34 4.43 4.88 -18.72
CA LEU A 34 4.75 4.33 -17.41
C LEU A 34 4.33 5.29 -16.28
N THR A 35 4.57 6.59 -16.44
CA THR A 35 4.16 7.62 -15.49
C THR A 35 2.65 7.60 -15.27
N ASP A 36 1.86 7.62 -16.35
CA ASP A 36 0.39 7.63 -16.29
C ASP A 36 -0.15 6.39 -15.58
N THR A 37 0.47 5.23 -15.85
CA THR A 37 0.09 3.97 -15.21
C THR A 37 0.46 3.97 -13.73
N LEU A 38 1.73 4.25 -13.39
CA LEU A 38 2.22 4.15 -12.01
C LEU A 38 1.62 5.22 -11.10
N ALA A 39 1.36 6.44 -11.58
CA ALA A 39 0.71 7.50 -10.81
C ALA A 39 -0.71 7.12 -10.35
N THR A 40 -1.35 6.17 -11.05
CA THR A 40 -2.67 5.64 -10.66
C THR A 40 -2.58 4.66 -9.48
N PHE A 41 -1.44 3.96 -9.31
CA PHE A 41 -1.32 2.84 -8.37
C PHE A 41 -0.33 3.09 -7.21
N ILE A 42 0.62 4.01 -7.38
CA ILE A 42 1.68 4.28 -6.41
C ILE A 42 1.39 5.62 -5.72
N PRO A 43 0.99 5.61 -4.45
CA PRO A 43 0.88 6.83 -3.67
C PRO A 43 2.27 7.39 -3.38
N TRP A 44 2.34 8.69 -3.13
CA TRP A 44 3.59 9.31 -2.65
C TRP A 44 4.16 8.52 -1.47
N THR A 45 5.42 8.10 -1.57
CA THR A 45 6.08 7.21 -0.60
C THR A 45 7.55 7.60 -0.44
N ARG A 46 8.06 7.59 0.79
CA ARG A 46 9.49 7.73 1.10
C ARG A 46 9.92 6.76 2.18
N VAL A 47 11.18 6.35 2.13
CA VAL A 47 11.84 5.76 3.30
C VAL A 47 11.95 6.86 4.37
N LEU A 48 11.58 6.53 5.60
CA LEU A 48 11.63 7.45 6.73
C LEU A 48 13.08 7.56 7.21
N GLU A 49 13.68 8.73 7.00
CA GLU A 49 15.05 9.06 7.39
C GLU A 49 15.12 10.53 7.84
N GLU A 50 16.16 10.90 8.58
CA GLU A 50 16.49 12.28 8.93
C GLU A 50 17.06 13.04 7.71
N ALA A 51 16.22 13.21 6.69
CA ALA A 51 16.60 13.78 5.41
C ALA A 51 15.53 14.73 4.87
N ARG A 52 15.94 15.58 3.93
CA ARG A 52 15.01 16.40 3.16
C ARG A 52 14.53 15.66 1.92
N THR A 53 13.26 15.85 1.57
CA THR A 53 12.65 15.20 0.42
C THR A 53 11.66 16.12 -0.30
N ASN A 54 11.34 15.78 -1.54
CA ASN A 54 10.33 16.50 -2.32
C ASN A 54 8.92 15.99 -1.98
N VAL A 55 8.03 16.92 -1.66
CA VAL A 55 6.58 16.72 -1.52
C VAL A 55 5.89 17.81 -2.33
N ASP A 56 5.09 17.44 -3.32
CA ASP A 56 4.33 18.37 -4.18
C ASP A 56 5.17 19.53 -4.77
N GLY A 57 6.43 19.27 -5.10
CA GLY A 57 7.36 20.27 -5.64
C GLY A 57 8.12 21.09 -4.59
N ALA A 58 7.87 20.86 -3.30
CA ALA A 58 8.56 21.53 -2.20
C ALA A 58 9.57 20.63 -1.49
N LEU A 59 10.76 21.16 -1.21
CA LEU A 59 11.79 20.45 -0.43
C LEU A 59 11.54 20.64 1.08
N VAL A 60 11.08 19.59 1.74
CA VAL A 60 10.70 19.60 3.17
C VAL A 60 11.65 18.74 4.01
N ASP A 61 11.72 19.01 5.30
CA ASP A 61 12.30 18.07 6.28
C ASP A 61 11.30 16.93 6.50
N LEU A 62 11.68 15.69 6.20
CA LEU A 62 10.74 14.57 6.15
C LEU A 62 10.12 14.25 7.51
N PRO A 63 10.88 14.09 8.61
CA PRO A 63 10.28 13.82 9.93
C PRO A 63 9.35 14.95 10.39
N ALA A 64 9.76 16.22 10.27
CA ALA A 64 8.92 17.34 10.67
C ALA A 64 7.65 17.45 9.80
N TRP A 65 7.77 17.22 8.50
CA TRP A 65 6.61 17.22 7.60
C TRP A 65 5.64 16.07 7.92
N ALA A 66 6.17 14.87 8.19
CA ALA A 66 5.36 13.71 8.54
C ALA A 66 4.63 13.90 9.88
N LEU A 67 5.25 14.59 10.84
CA LEU A 67 4.61 14.95 12.10
C LEU A 67 3.45 15.92 11.87
N ALA A 68 3.65 16.95 11.03
CA ALA A 68 2.64 17.98 10.75
C ALA A 68 1.45 17.48 9.90
N HIS A 69 1.65 16.48 9.04
CA HIS A 69 0.63 15.97 8.10
C HIS A 69 0.09 14.59 8.50
N ARG A 70 0.16 14.26 9.80
CA ARG A 70 -0.24 12.96 10.37
C ARG A 70 -1.50 12.35 9.76
N SER A 71 -2.60 13.11 9.68
CA SER A 71 -3.90 12.59 9.22
C SER A 71 -3.91 12.10 7.77
N GLU A 72 -2.94 12.52 6.97
CA GLU A 72 -2.81 12.21 5.55
C GLU A 72 -1.85 11.05 5.30
N LEU A 73 -1.29 10.46 6.35
CA LEU A 73 -0.15 9.56 6.24
C LEU A 73 -0.39 8.20 6.89
N VAL A 74 0.36 7.23 6.40
CA VAL A 74 0.51 5.91 6.98
C VAL A 74 2.00 5.59 7.11
N LEU A 75 2.38 5.08 8.28
CA LEU A 75 3.73 4.61 8.61
C LEU A 75 3.72 3.08 8.59
N LYS A 76 4.67 2.46 7.89
CA LYS A 76 4.74 1.00 7.71
C LYS A 76 6.19 0.51 7.76
N PRO A 77 6.47 -0.66 8.36
CA PRO A 77 7.77 -1.30 8.18
C PRO A 77 7.91 -1.74 6.71
N GLY A 78 9.11 -1.58 6.17
CA GLY A 78 9.47 -2.02 4.82
C GLY A 78 9.25 -3.53 4.68
N SER A 79 9.86 -4.28 5.58
CA SER A 79 9.74 -5.73 5.65
C SER A 79 8.45 -6.16 6.40
N GLY A 80 8.06 -7.43 6.25
CA GLY A 80 6.99 -8.04 7.05
C GLY A 80 5.60 -8.13 6.39
N PHE A 81 4.82 -9.11 6.87
CA PHE A 81 3.52 -9.51 6.35
C PHE A 81 2.36 -9.18 7.31
N CYS A 82 1.13 -9.14 6.77
CA CYS A 82 -0.14 -9.06 7.51
C CYS A 82 -0.40 -7.77 8.33
N GLY A 83 0.14 -6.62 7.88
CA GLY A 83 -0.18 -5.32 8.49
C GLY A 83 0.34 -5.14 9.92
N ARG A 84 1.32 -5.93 10.36
CA ARG A 84 2.02 -5.70 11.62
C ARG A 84 2.88 -4.44 11.50
N GLY A 85 2.90 -3.62 12.55
CA GLY A 85 3.64 -2.36 12.57
C GLY A 85 3.04 -1.23 11.73
N VAL A 86 1.84 -1.39 11.16
CA VAL A 86 1.21 -0.30 10.40
C VAL A 86 0.51 0.66 11.35
N THR A 87 0.89 1.94 11.29
CA THR A 87 0.23 3.03 12.00
C THR A 87 -0.44 3.94 10.98
N VAL A 88 -1.78 4.04 11.04
CA VAL A 88 -2.55 4.97 10.21
C VAL A 88 -2.70 6.26 10.98
N GLY A 89 -2.12 7.35 10.48
CA GLY A 89 -2.04 8.60 11.23
C GLY A 89 -3.41 9.23 11.52
N SER A 90 -4.42 9.01 10.68
CA SER A 90 -5.79 9.45 10.97
C SER A 90 -6.50 8.64 12.08
N GLU A 91 -5.98 7.47 12.46
CA GLU A 91 -6.58 6.59 13.49
C GLU A 91 -5.95 6.74 14.88
N VAL A 92 -4.90 7.56 15.04
CA VAL A 92 -4.15 7.75 16.29
C VAL A 92 -4.08 9.22 16.68
N ASP A 93 -3.66 9.53 17.90
CA ASP A 93 -3.39 10.92 18.33
C ASP A 93 -1.93 11.35 17.98
N ASP A 94 -1.62 12.64 18.17
CA ASP A 94 -0.31 13.19 17.81
C ASP A 94 0.82 12.59 18.65
N THR A 95 0.54 12.28 19.92
CA THR A 95 1.52 11.67 20.82
C THR A 95 1.88 10.26 20.37
N THR A 96 0.88 9.46 20.00
CA THR A 96 1.07 8.10 19.50
C THR A 96 1.79 8.10 18.16
N TRP A 97 1.46 9.05 17.27
CA TRP A 97 2.15 9.20 15.98
C TRP A 97 3.61 9.60 16.12
N SER A 98 3.91 10.62 16.94
CA SER A 98 5.29 11.06 17.20
C SER A 98 6.14 9.91 17.71
N LYS A 99 5.64 9.17 18.73
CA LYS A 99 6.35 7.99 19.26
C LYS A 99 6.56 6.90 18.21
N ALA A 100 5.61 6.72 17.29
CA ALA A 100 5.74 5.74 16.22
C ALA A 100 6.80 6.17 15.19
N LEU A 101 6.88 7.46 14.85
CA LEU A 101 7.93 8.01 13.99
C LEU A 101 9.31 7.86 14.65
N ASP A 102 9.44 8.23 15.93
CA ASP A 102 10.71 8.12 16.67
C ASP A 102 11.17 6.65 16.71
N ALA A 103 10.27 5.72 17.07
CA ALA A 103 10.59 4.29 17.10
C ALA A 103 10.95 3.73 15.72
N ALA A 104 10.38 4.27 14.64
CA ALA A 104 10.69 3.87 13.28
C ALA A 104 12.05 4.41 12.79
N LEU A 105 12.43 5.62 13.21
CA LEU A 105 13.75 6.21 12.95
C LEU A 105 14.87 5.48 13.71
N GLU A 106 14.59 5.01 14.93
CA GLU A 106 15.52 4.24 15.75
C GLU A 106 15.60 2.75 15.37
N ALA A 107 14.68 2.27 14.52
CA ALA A 107 14.62 0.86 14.13
C ALA A 107 15.81 0.48 13.23
N SER A 108 16.29 -0.75 13.37
CA SER A 108 17.32 -1.30 12.48
C SER A 108 16.80 -1.69 11.10
N GLU A 109 15.48 -1.90 10.96
CA GLU A 109 14.84 -2.13 9.68
C GLU A 109 14.36 -0.81 9.06
N ALA A 110 14.29 -0.76 7.73
CA ALA A 110 13.77 0.41 7.04
C ALA A 110 12.25 0.54 7.21
N TRP A 111 11.77 1.76 7.45
CA TRP A 111 10.36 2.12 7.50
C TRP A 111 10.01 3.07 6.36
N ILE A 112 8.75 3.05 5.94
CA ILE A 112 8.23 4.00 4.95
C ILE A 112 7.13 4.85 5.52
N VAL A 113 7.09 6.12 5.09
CA VAL A 113 5.92 6.99 5.20
C VAL A 113 5.29 7.14 3.83
N GLN A 114 3.96 7.05 3.77
CA GLN A 114 3.21 7.02 2.52
C GLN A 114 1.92 7.82 2.67
N ARG A 115 1.47 8.49 1.59
CA ARG A 115 0.15 9.10 1.53
C ARG A 115 -0.95 8.07 1.76
N LEU A 116 -1.86 8.39 2.68
CA LEU A 116 -3.02 7.57 2.97
C LEU A 116 -3.95 7.54 1.75
N VAL A 117 -4.19 6.34 1.22
CA VAL A 117 -5.21 6.13 0.19
C VAL A 117 -6.50 5.65 0.84
N VAL A 118 -7.59 6.32 0.50
CA VAL A 118 -8.93 5.91 0.91
C VAL A 118 -9.44 4.87 -0.08
N SER A 119 -9.48 3.60 0.33
CA SER A 119 -10.19 2.58 -0.46
C SER A 119 -11.70 2.83 -0.36
N HIS A 120 -12.44 2.61 -1.44
CA HIS A 120 -13.89 2.61 -1.44
C HIS A 120 -14.42 1.17 -1.48
N PRO A 121 -15.48 0.84 -0.74
CA PRO A 121 -16.06 -0.50 -0.82
C PRO A 121 -16.62 -0.72 -2.22
N THR A 122 -16.57 -1.96 -2.68
CA THR A 122 -17.20 -2.39 -3.93
C THR A 122 -18.25 -3.46 -3.64
N ARG A 123 -19.28 -3.53 -4.48
CA ARG A 123 -20.32 -4.55 -4.34
C ARG A 123 -19.74 -5.90 -4.73
N SER A 124 -19.63 -6.79 -3.75
CA SER A 124 -19.14 -8.15 -3.91
C SER A 124 -20.29 -9.14 -3.77
N ALA A 125 -20.36 -10.10 -4.69
CA ALA A 125 -21.32 -11.19 -4.63
C ALA A 125 -20.68 -12.46 -4.06
N ILE A 126 -21.47 -13.23 -3.32
CA ILE A 126 -21.12 -14.56 -2.82
C ILE A 126 -22.28 -15.52 -3.06
N VAL A 127 -21.97 -16.82 -3.13
CA VAL A 127 -22.98 -17.89 -3.09
C VAL A 127 -22.95 -18.52 -1.71
N ARG A 128 -24.08 -18.52 -1.00
CA ARG A 128 -24.25 -19.14 0.32
C ARG A 128 -25.60 -19.84 0.36
N ASP A 129 -25.63 -21.08 0.82
CA ASP A 129 -26.87 -21.87 0.93
C ASP A 129 -27.69 -21.90 -0.37
N SER A 130 -26.99 -22.03 -1.51
CA SER A 130 -27.55 -21.98 -2.88
C SER A 130 -28.23 -20.66 -3.28
N GLN A 131 -27.98 -19.58 -2.53
CA GLN A 131 -28.46 -18.23 -2.82
C GLN A 131 -27.30 -17.31 -3.21
N LEU A 132 -27.55 -16.44 -4.19
CA LEU A 132 -26.66 -15.33 -4.53
C LEU A 132 -26.94 -14.16 -3.59
N LEU A 133 -25.98 -13.83 -2.74
CA LEU A 133 -26.03 -12.68 -1.84
C LEU A 133 -25.02 -11.62 -2.29
N SER A 134 -25.29 -10.36 -2.01
CA SER A 134 -24.37 -9.25 -2.31
C SER A 134 -24.24 -8.29 -1.14
N GLU A 135 -23.04 -7.80 -0.89
CA GLU A 135 -22.78 -6.74 0.09
C GLU A 135 -21.71 -5.77 -0.41
N GLU A 136 -21.64 -4.60 0.22
CA GLU A 136 -20.49 -3.73 0.09
C GLU A 136 -19.33 -4.21 0.96
N SER A 137 -18.20 -4.51 0.33
CA SER A 137 -16.99 -4.95 1.03
C SER A 137 -15.74 -4.27 0.48
N TYR A 138 -14.69 -4.20 1.29
CA TYR A 138 -13.37 -3.76 0.82
C TYR A 138 -12.65 -4.94 0.19
N VAL A 139 -12.14 -4.72 -1.02
CA VAL A 139 -11.57 -5.77 -1.85
C VAL A 139 -10.16 -5.40 -2.26
N ASP A 140 -9.24 -6.32 -2.03
CA ASP A 140 -7.90 -6.30 -2.60
C ASP A 140 -7.81 -7.33 -3.72
N TYR A 141 -7.22 -6.94 -4.85
CA TYR A 141 -6.92 -7.83 -5.96
C TYR A 141 -5.43 -8.14 -5.99
N GLY A 142 -5.08 -9.41 -6.19
CA GLY A 142 -3.73 -9.85 -6.50
C GLY A 142 -3.74 -10.66 -7.78
N TYR A 143 -2.66 -10.64 -8.54
CA TYR A 143 -2.55 -11.41 -9.77
C TYR A 143 -1.14 -11.97 -9.92
N PHE A 144 -1.01 -13.01 -10.75
CA PHE A 144 0.28 -13.51 -11.21
C PHE A 144 0.36 -13.26 -12.72
N ALA A 145 1.53 -12.83 -13.20
CA ALA A 145 1.80 -12.69 -14.62
C ALA A 145 2.78 -13.78 -15.07
N VAL A 146 2.48 -14.46 -16.17
CA VAL A 146 3.31 -15.51 -16.77
C VAL A 146 3.42 -15.22 -18.26
N ASP A 147 4.64 -15.05 -18.76
CA ASP A 147 4.92 -14.75 -20.17
C ASP A 147 4.11 -13.54 -20.72
N GLY A 148 4.01 -12.48 -19.91
CA GLY A 148 3.24 -11.28 -20.26
C GLY A 148 1.71 -11.44 -20.20
N SER A 149 1.20 -12.63 -19.89
CA SER A 149 -0.22 -12.91 -19.69
C SER A 149 -0.58 -12.89 -18.20
N VAL A 150 -1.84 -12.53 -17.88
CA VAL A 150 -2.39 -12.63 -16.51
C VAL A 150 -3.37 -13.82 -16.47
N PRO A 151 -2.90 -15.06 -16.23
CA PRO A 151 -3.75 -16.24 -16.27
C PRO A 151 -4.75 -16.31 -15.11
N ALA A 152 -4.50 -15.59 -14.01
CA ALA A 152 -5.36 -15.62 -12.83
C ALA A 152 -5.30 -14.32 -12.03
N VAL A 153 -6.48 -13.94 -11.53
CA VAL A 153 -6.65 -12.87 -10.54
C VAL A 153 -7.32 -13.46 -9.31
N ILE A 154 -6.80 -13.11 -8.15
CA ILE A 154 -7.28 -13.52 -6.84
C ILE A 154 -7.91 -12.30 -6.17
N ARG A 155 -9.10 -12.50 -5.60
CA ARG A 155 -9.75 -11.52 -4.74
C ARG A 155 -9.53 -11.88 -3.27
N LYS A 156 -9.22 -10.87 -2.45
CA LYS A 156 -9.20 -10.97 -0.99
C LYS A 156 -10.17 -9.93 -0.42
N ASN A 157 -11.02 -10.37 0.49
CA ASN A 157 -11.91 -9.47 1.24
C ASN A 157 -12.21 -10.09 2.61
N ALA A 158 -12.71 -9.28 3.54
CA ALA A 158 -13.19 -9.79 4.82
C ALA A 158 -14.37 -10.76 4.61
N PRO A 159 -14.62 -11.70 5.55
CA PRO A 159 -15.74 -12.62 5.45
C PRO A 159 -17.06 -11.87 5.34
N PHE A 160 -18.03 -12.46 4.63
CA PHE A 160 -19.33 -11.84 4.43
C PHE A 160 -19.99 -11.46 5.77
N GLY A 161 -20.55 -10.26 5.84
CA GLY A 161 -21.08 -9.65 7.06
C GLY A 161 -20.05 -8.91 7.90
N SER A 162 -18.77 -8.89 7.53
CA SER A 162 -17.70 -8.18 8.24
C SER A 162 -17.16 -7.00 7.43
N LYS A 163 -17.76 -5.81 7.57
CA LYS A 163 -17.28 -4.60 6.87
C LYS A 163 -16.02 -4.03 7.54
N THR A 164 -14.86 -4.58 7.18
CA THR A 164 -13.55 -4.11 7.69
C THR A 164 -12.51 -4.00 6.59
N ARG A 165 -11.62 -3.02 6.73
CA ARG A 165 -10.40 -2.86 5.90
C ARG A 165 -9.25 -3.76 6.39
N ARG A 166 -9.31 -4.21 7.65
CA ARG A 166 -8.25 -5.03 8.27
C ARG A 166 -8.48 -6.49 7.93
N VAL A 167 -7.95 -6.92 6.79
CA VAL A 167 -8.11 -8.30 6.31
C VAL A 167 -7.10 -9.25 6.96
N LYS A 168 -7.17 -9.42 8.29
CA LYS A 168 -6.35 -10.42 9.02
C LYS A 168 -6.86 -11.85 8.84
N LEU A 169 -8.11 -12.02 8.44
CA LEU A 169 -8.79 -13.28 8.15
C LEU A 169 -9.50 -13.16 6.79
N ALA A 170 -8.72 -13.15 5.71
CA ALA A 170 -9.26 -12.98 4.36
C ALA A 170 -10.00 -14.22 3.88
N SER A 171 -11.21 -14.04 3.36
CA SER A 171 -11.75 -14.99 2.40
C SER A 171 -11.09 -14.73 1.05
N VAL A 172 -10.64 -15.80 0.39
CA VAL A 172 -10.03 -15.76 -0.93
C VAL A 172 -11.01 -16.36 -1.94
N GLY A 173 -11.22 -15.69 -3.06
CA GLY A 173 -12.12 -16.18 -4.11
C GLY A 173 -11.59 -15.88 -5.52
N PRO A 174 -12.05 -16.65 -6.53
CA PRO A 174 -11.73 -16.37 -7.92
C PRO A 174 -12.40 -15.07 -8.38
N VAL A 175 -11.78 -14.40 -9.34
CA VAL A 175 -12.37 -13.29 -10.09
C VAL A 175 -12.77 -13.80 -11.47
N PHE A 176 -14.03 -13.61 -11.85
CA PHE A 176 -14.51 -13.88 -13.19
C PHE A 176 -14.59 -12.55 -13.94
N LEU A 177 -13.76 -12.40 -14.99
CA LEU A 177 -13.84 -11.28 -15.92
C LEU A 177 -14.82 -11.69 -17.02
N VAL A 178 -15.87 -10.89 -17.21
CA VAL A 178 -16.95 -11.12 -18.19
C VAL A 178 -16.88 -10.07 -19.28
#